data_AF-A0A1G9INA2-F1
#
_entry.id   AF-A0A1G9INA2-F1
#
_cell.length_a   1.000
_cell.length_b   1.000
_cell.length_c   1.000
_cell.angle_alpha   90.00
_cell.angle_beta   90.00
_cell.angle_gamma   90.00
#
_symmetry.space_group_name_H-M   'P 1'
#
loop_
_entity.id
_entity.type
_entity.pdbx_description
1 polymer ?
#
loop_
_entity_poly.entity_id
_entity_poly.type
_entity_poly.pdbx_seq_one_letter_code
_entity_poly.pdbx_strand_id
1 'polypeptide(L)'
;MFDHVKFGVRDYAASLDFYLKTLEPLGVSVVDHGAHGVEMSTDGKSSLCLYQTEESPAHLHLAFMATTREQVDAFYSAALAAGGRDNGAPGLRPRYHANYYAAFVFDPDGHNIEAVCHEPEA
;
A
#
# COMPACT_ATOMS: atom_id res chain seq x y z
N MET A 1 6.11 -15.40 -4.20
CA MET A 1 5.62 -14.74 -5.44
C MET A 1 4.11 -14.80 -5.40
N PHE A 2 3.44 -13.65 -5.44
CA PHE A 2 2.00 -13.56 -5.63
C PHE A 2 1.74 -13.14 -7.08
N ASP A 3 0.70 -13.70 -7.70
CA ASP A 3 0.23 -13.25 -9.02
C ASP A 3 -0.63 -11.99 -8.83
N HIS A 4 -1.71 -12.09 -8.08
CA HIS A 4 -2.51 -10.93 -7.67
C HIS A 4 -3.06 -11.12 -6.26
N VAL A 5 -3.39 -10.02 -5.61
CA VAL A 5 -4.12 -9.98 -4.34
C VAL A 5 -5.41 -9.20 -4.57
N LYS A 6 -6.56 -9.84 -4.36
CA LYS A 6 -7.88 -9.23 -4.52
C LYS A 6 -8.65 -9.25 -3.21
N PHE A 7 -9.18 -8.11 -2.80
CA PHE A 7 -9.99 -8.00 -1.59
C PHE A 7 -11.07 -6.91 -1.72
N GLY A 8 -12.11 -7.04 -0.90
CA GLY A 8 -13.25 -6.14 -0.89
C GLY A 8 -13.02 -4.95 0.03
N VAL A 9 -13.49 -3.77 -0.38
CA VAL A 9 -13.46 -2.51 0.37
C VAL A 9 -14.87 -1.96 0.60
N ARG A 10 -15.10 -1.27 1.72
CA ARG A 10 -16.45 -0.78 2.09
C ARG A 10 -16.84 0.51 1.40
N ASP A 11 -15.87 1.37 1.11
CA ASP A 11 -16.07 2.56 0.27
C ASP A 11 -15.05 2.53 -0.86
N TYR A 12 -15.50 2.08 -2.02
CA TYR A 12 -14.65 1.88 -3.19
C TYR A 12 -14.03 3.19 -3.68
N ALA A 13 -14.77 4.30 -3.67
CA ALA A 13 -14.26 5.58 -4.15
C ALA A 13 -13.18 6.12 -3.20
N ALA A 14 -13.43 6.07 -1.89
CA ALA A 14 -12.46 6.50 -0.88
C ALA A 14 -11.21 5.61 -0.88
N SER A 15 -11.40 4.29 -0.99
CA SER A 15 -10.28 3.33 -0.99
C SER A 15 -9.45 3.45 -2.26
N LEU A 16 -10.08 3.59 -3.43
CA LEU A 16 -9.36 3.79 -4.69
C LEU A 16 -8.51 5.07 -4.65
N ASP A 17 -9.07 6.19 -4.21
CA ASP A 17 -8.34 7.45 -4.06
C ASP A 17 -7.17 7.30 -3.07
N PHE A 18 -7.40 6.63 -1.94
CA PHE A 18 -6.36 6.33 -0.96
C PHE A 18 -5.21 5.52 -1.56
N TYR A 19 -5.50 4.37 -2.17
CA TYR A 19 -4.47 3.47 -2.69
C TYR A 19 -3.69 4.07 -3.86
N LEU A 20 -4.35 4.82 -4.75
CA LEU A 20 -3.67 5.47 -5.86
C LEU A 20 -2.69 6.54 -5.38
N LYS A 21 -3.10 7.42 -4.47
CA LYS A 21 -2.22 8.45 -3.90
C LYS A 21 -1.09 7.85 -3.06
N THR A 22 -1.43 6.86 -2.25
CA THR A 22 -0.49 6.22 -1.32
C THR A 22 0.60 5.44 -2.07
N LEU A 23 0.24 4.74 -3.15
CA LEU A 23 1.17 3.87 -3.88
C LEU A 23 1.81 4.53 -5.12
N GLU A 24 1.38 5.73 -5.52
CA GLU A 24 2.02 6.52 -6.58
C GLU A 24 3.54 6.67 -6.39
N PRO A 25 4.08 6.99 -5.18
CA PRO A 25 5.53 7.12 -4.98
C PRO A 25 6.32 5.82 -5.23
N LEU A 26 5.63 4.67 -5.13
CA LEU A 26 6.17 3.35 -5.42
C LEU A 26 6.02 2.98 -6.91
N GLY A 27 5.45 3.86 -7.73
CA GLY A 27 5.24 3.66 -9.16
C GLY A 27 4.04 2.78 -9.49
N VAL A 28 3.08 2.63 -8.58
CA VAL A 28 1.84 1.87 -8.83
C VAL A 28 0.83 2.75 -9.57
N SER A 29 0.15 2.17 -10.56
CA SER A 29 -0.89 2.83 -11.33
C SER A 29 -2.03 1.85 -11.67
N VAL A 30 -3.18 2.39 -12.11
CA VAL A 30 -4.28 1.57 -12.64
C VAL A 30 -3.85 0.93 -13.95
N VAL A 31 -4.02 -0.39 -14.06
CA VAL A 31 -3.77 -1.15 -15.29
C VAL A 31 -5.05 -1.67 -15.93
N ASP A 32 -6.11 -1.90 -15.14
CA ASP A 32 -7.45 -2.22 -15.62
C ASP A 32 -8.53 -1.65 -14.71
N HIS A 33 -9.68 -1.33 -15.30
CA HIS A 33 -10.85 -0.82 -14.60
C HIS A 33 -12.13 -1.34 -15.25
N GLY A 34 -13.01 -1.95 -14.46
CA GLY A 34 -14.23 -2.54 -15.00
C GLY A 34 -15.29 -2.85 -13.95
N ALA A 35 -16.34 -3.55 -14.38
CA ALA A 35 -17.48 -3.91 -13.54
C ALA A 35 -17.11 -4.73 -12.29
N HIS A 36 -15.91 -5.30 -12.25
CA HIS A 36 -15.42 -6.16 -11.17
C HIS A 36 -14.40 -5.49 -10.23
N GLY A 37 -14.18 -4.19 -10.39
CA GLY A 37 -13.27 -3.41 -9.56
C GLY A 37 -12.14 -2.72 -10.34
N VAL A 38 -11.07 -2.40 -9.62
CA VAL A 38 -9.81 -1.88 -10.18
C VAL A 38 -8.72 -2.93 -10.06
N GLU A 39 -7.79 -2.93 -11.00
CA GLU A 39 -6.50 -3.59 -10.90
C GLU A 39 -5.38 -2.55 -10.96
N MET A 40 -4.45 -2.63 -10.01
CA MET A 40 -3.31 -1.72 -9.90
C MET A 40 -2.01 -2.51 -9.89
N SER A 41 -1.00 -2.02 -10.61
CA SER A 41 0.32 -2.65 -10.67
C SER A 41 1.42 -1.61 -10.92
N THR A 42 2.65 -1.99 -10.63
CA THR A 42 3.87 -1.22 -10.97
C THR A 42 4.57 -1.76 -12.21
N ASP A 43 4.53 -3.08 -12.45
CA ASP A 43 5.31 -3.74 -13.50
C ASP A 43 4.52 -4.76 -14.35
N GLY A 44 3.22 -4.91 -14.08
CA GLY A 44 2.33 -5.86 -14.76
C GLY A 44 2.60 -7.33 -14.42
N LYS A 45 3.46 -7.65 -13.44
CA LYS A 45 3.74 -9.03 -13.00
C LYS A 45 2.98 -9.42 -11.75
N SER A 46 2.74 -8.45 -10.87
CA SER A 46 1.90 -8.61 -9.70
C SER A 46 0.93 -7.46 -9.56
N SER A 47 -0.30 -7.73 -9.11
CA SER A 47 -1.33 -6.70 -8.98
C SER A 47 -2.09 -6.72 -7.66
N LEU A 48 -2.60 -5.55 -7.30
CA LEU A 48 -3.54 -5.32 -6.21
C LEU A 48 -4.89 -4.98 -6.80
N CYS A 49 -5.92 -5.73 -6.43
CA CYS A 49 -7.28 -5.54 -6.95
C CYS A 49 -8.26 -5.19 -5.83
N LEU A 50 -9.02 -4.13 -6.02
CA LEU A 50 -10.06 -3.69 -5.09
C LEU A 50 -11.43 -3.83 -5.73
N TYR A 51 -12.42 -4.28 -4.97
CA TYR A 51 -13.83 -4.27 -5.38
C TYR A 51 -14.73 -3.81 -4.24
N GLN A 52 -15.86 -3.16 -4.57
CA GLN A 52 -16.86 -2.78 -3.57
C GLN A 52 -17.49 -4.03 -2.96
N THR A 53 -17.59 -4.09 -1.62
CA THR A 53 -18.29 -5.15 -0.89
C THR A 53 -19.16 -4.58 0.22
N GLU A 54 -20.20 -5.31 0.62
CA GLU A 54 -20.98 -5.06 1.84
C GLU A 54 -20.48 -5.89 3.03
N GLU A 55 -19.61 -6.87 2.79
CA GLU A 55 -18.98 -7.66 3.83
C GLU A 55 -18.01 -6.80 4.64
N SER A 56 -17.89 -7.06 5.94
CA SER A 56 -16.81 -6.45 6.73
C SER A 56 -15.52 -7.20 6.42
N PRO A 57 -14.52 -6.57 5.75
CA PRO A 57 -13.29 -7.26 5.42
C PRO A 57 -12.52 -7.61 6.70
N ALA A 58 -11.88 -8.78 6.70
CA ALA A 58 -10.95 -9.14 7.76
C ALA A 58 -9.74 -8.19 7.76
N HIS A 59 -9.13 -7.97 8.92
CA HIS A 59 -7.92 -7.16 8.98
C HIS A 59 -6.78 -7.79 8.17
N LEU A 60 -6.25 -7.05 7.20
CA LEU A 60 -5.12 -7.44 6.38
C LEU A 60 -3.88 -6.62 6.75
N HIS A 61 -2.72 -7.22 6.53
CA HIS A 61 -1.45 -6.51 6.48
C HIS A 61 -0.81 -6.74 5.12
N LEU A 62 -0.52 -5.66 4.41
CA LEU A 62 0.06 -5.67 3.07
C LEU A 62 1.31 -4.79 3.05
N ALA A 63 2.45 -5.37 2.70
CA ALA A 63 3.72 -4.68 2.60
C ALA A 63 4.16 -4.57 1.13
N PHE A 64 4.46 -3.36 0.70
CA PHE A 64 4.89 -3.02 -0.65
C PHE A 64 6.38 -2.70 -0.66
N MET A 65 7.08 -3.20 -1.67
CA MET A 65 8.52 -3.01 -1.80
C MET A 65 8.82 -1.61 -2.35
N ALA A 66 9.67 -0.88 -1.64
CA ALA A 66 10.31 0.34 -2.10
C ALA A 66 11.77 0.04 -2.48
N THR A 67 12.29 0.72 -3.50
CA THR A 67 13.69 0.59 -3.93
C THR A 67 14.61 1.57 -3.20
N THR A 68 14.07 2.61 -2.57
CA THR A 68 14.82 3.56 -1.77
C THR A 68 14.09 3.93 -0.47
N ARG A 69 14.80 4.51 0.50
CA ARG A 69 14.18 4.98 1.75
C ARG A 69 13.29 6.20 1.54
N GLU A 70 13.63 7.05 0.58
CA GLU A 70 12.86 8.23 0.19
C GLU A 70 11.48 7.84 -0.36
N GLN A 71 11.39 6.71 -1.07
CA GLN A 71 10.09 6.16 -1.50
C GLN A 71 9.22 5.76 -0.31
N VAL A 72 9.79 5.23 0.76
CA VAL A 72 9.06 4.91 2.00
C VAL A 72 8.57 6.19 2.67
N ASP A 73 9.40 7.23 2.74
CA ASP A 73 9.03 8.53 3.31
C ASP A 73 7.92 9.22 2.49
N ALA A 74 8.01 9.14 1.16
CA ALA A 74 7.03 9.69 0.24
C ALA A 74 5.70 8.93 0.31
N PHE A 75 5.73 7.60 0.34
CA PHE A 75 4.56 6.74 0.58
C PHE A 75 3.84 7.17 1.87
N TYR A 76 4.58 7.31 2.97
CA TYR A 76 3.99 7.64 4.27
C TYR A 76 3.33 9.02 4.25
N SER A 77 4.02 10.01 3.68
CA SER A 77 3.51 11.37 3.56
C SER A 77 2.24 11.42 2.69
N ALA A 78 2.24 10.72 1.56
CA ALA A 78 1.10 10.64 0.65
C ALA A 78 -0.09 9.93 1.31
N ALA A 79 0.15 8.84 2.05
CA ALA A 79 -0.88 8.11 2.75
C ALA A 79 -1.60 8.95 3.81
N LEU A 80 -0.85 9.69 4.63
CA LEU A 80 -1.44 10.61 5.61
C LEU A 80 -2.23 11.72 4.93
N ALA A 81 -1.72 12.28 3.83
CA ALA A 81 -2.42 13.30 3.05
C ALA A 81 -3.70 12.77 2.40
N ALA A 82 -3.75 11.48 2.07
CA ALA A 82 -4.92 10.78 1.53
C ALA A 82 -5.92 10.33 2.62
N GLY A 83 -5.73 10.72 3.88
CA GLY A 83 -6.63 10.39 5.00
C GLY A 83 -6.30 9.08 5.71
N GLY A 84 -5.18 8.44 5.39
CA GLY A 84 -4.63 7.33 6.16
C GLY A 84 -4.31 7.75 7.59
N ARG A 85 -4.41 6.80 8.52
CA ARG A 85 -4.04 7.03 9.93
C ARG A 85 -2.65 6.47 10.19
N ASP A 86 -1.84 7.20 10.97
CA ASP A 86 -0.53 6.72 11.38
C ASP A 86 -0.60 5.37 12.10
N ASN A 87 0.32 4.48 11.76
CA ASN A 87 0.57 3.22 12.46
C ASN A 87 2.08 2.96 12.69
N GLY A 88 2.92 3.96 12.40
CA GLY A 88 4.37 3.86 12.54
C GLY A 88 5.09 4.68 11.48
N ALA A 89 5.60 5.84 11.88
CA ALA A 89 6.40 6.73 11.04
C ALA A 89 7.62 6.04 10.40
N PRO A 90 8.13 6.54 9.25
CA PRO A 90 9.29 5.98 8.58
C PRO A 90 10.49 5.83 9.51
N GLY A 91 11.19 4.70 9.37
CA GLY A 91 12.41 4.47 10.13
C GLY A 91 12.92 3.03 10.06
N LEU A 92 14.10 2.82 10.62
CA LEU A 92 14.66 1.47 10.76
C LEU A 92 13.85 0.61 11.73
N ARG A 93 13.73 -0.67 11.39
CA ARG A 93 13.11 -1.72 12.20
C ARG A 93 14.16 -2.80 12.51
N PRO A 94 15.15 -2.51 13.39
CA PRO A 94 16.29 -3.38 13.63
C PRO A 94 15.92 -4.76 14.22
N ARG A 95 14.68 -4.90 14.72
CA ARG A 95 14.13 -6.19 15.16
C ARG A 95 13.88 -7.18 14.01
N TYR A 96 13.73 -6.70 12.77
CA TYR A 96 13.59 -7.55 11.59
C TYR A 96 14.96 -7.85 10.98
N HIS A 97 15.67 -6.81 10.53
CA HIS A 97 17.10 -6.85 10.19
C HIS A 97 17.67 -5.42 10.07
N ALA A 98 19.00 -5.29 9.94
CA ALA A 98 19.72 -4.02 10.03
C ALA A 98 19.26 -2.95 9.01
N ASN A 99 18.85 -3.37 7.82
CA ASN A 99 18.43 -2.47 6.72
C ASN A 99 16.92 -2.39 6.50
N TYR A 100 16.09 -2.97 7.38
CA TYR A 100 14.64 -2.94 7.20
C TYR A 100 14.12 -1.52 7.52
N TYR A 101 13.97 -0.67 6.50
CA TYR A 101 13.44 0.68 6.64
C TYR A 101 11.99 0.70 6.17
N ALA A 102 11.06 1.03 7.04
CA ALA A 102 9.64 0.91 6.73
C ALA A 102 8.78 2.00 7.37
N ALA A 103 7.59 2.18 6.82
CA ALA A 103 6.53 3.03 7.35
C ALA A 103 5.18 2.32 7.26
N PHE A 104 4.27 2.63 8.19
CA PHE A 104 3.01 1.92 8.37
C PHE A 104 1.86 2.91 8.53
N VAL A 105 0.76 2.63 7.85
CA VAL A 105 -0.48 3.40 7.94
C VAL A 105 -1.68 2.46 7.95
N PHE A 106 -2.76 2.88 8.58
CA PHE A 106 -4.06 2.26 8.38
C PHE A 106 -4.79 2.90 7.22
N ASP A 107 -5.32 2.07 6.33
CA ASP A 107 -6.23 2.49 5.27
C ASP A 107 -7.64 2.82 5.81
N PRO A 108 -8.60 3.23 4.95
CA PRO A 108 -9.97 3.54 5.35
C PRO A 108 -10.73 2.38 6.03
N ASP A 109 -10.38 1.14 5.69
CA ASP A 109 -10.98 -0.07 6.24
C ASP A 109 -10.21 -0.65 7.45
N GLY A 110 -9.10 -0.02 7.83
CA GLY A 110 -8.28 -0.38 8.96
C GLY A 110 -7.26 -1.49 8.67
N HIS A 111 -6.98 -1.79 7.41
CA HIS A 111 -5.85 -2.64 7.00
C HIS A 111 -4.52 -1.95 7.28
N ASN A 112 -3.52 -2.72 7.72
CA ASN A 112 -2.17 -2.21 7.97
C ASN A 112 -1.35 -2.24 6.68
N ILE A 113 -1.17 -1.07 6.06
CA ILE A 113 -0.45 -0.89 4.81
C ILE A 113 0.97 -0.42 5.11
N GLU A 114 1.94 -1.12 4.55
CA GLU A 114 3.36 -0.87 4.76
C GLU A 114 4.07 -0.60 3.44
N ALA A 115 5.01 0.35 3.45
CA ALA A 115 6.09 0.38 2.47
C ALA A 115 7.41 0.03 3.16
N VAL A 116 8.21 -0.82 2.52
CA VAL A 116 9.47 -1.32 3.06
C VAL A 116 10.58 -1.27 2.02
N CYS A 117 11.73 -0.71 2.42
CA CYS A 117 12.99 -0.77 1.70
C CYS A 117 13.97 -1.66 2.49
N HIS A 118 14.63 -2.58 1.79
CA HIS A 118 15.64 -3.48 2.38
C HIS A 118 17.08 -3.07 2.06
N GLU A 119 17.26 -2.05 1.24
CA GLU A 119 18.56 -1.54 0.83
C GLU A 119 19.21 -0.69 1.95
N PRO A 120 20.54 -0.70 2.07
CA PRO A 120 21.23 0.26 2.91
C PRO A 120 21.01 1.70 2.42
N GLU A 121 21.31 2.67 3.27
CA GLU A 121 21.40 4.07 2.84
C GLU A 121 22.58 4.22 1.87
N ALA A 122 22.41 5.03 0.83
CA ALA A 122 23.45 5.31 -0.16
C ALA A 122 24.61 6.12 0.42
#